data_AF-A0A522QZ69-F1
#
_entry.id   AF-A0A522QZ69-F1
#
_cell.length_a   1.000
_cell.length_b   1.000
_cell.length_c   1.000
_cell.angle_alpha   90.00
_cell.angle_beta   90.00
_cell.angle_gamma   90.00
#
_symmetry.space_group_name_H-M   'P 1'
#
loop_
_entity.id
_entity.type
_entity.pdbx_description
1 polymer ?
#
loop_
_entity_poly.entity_id
_entity_poly.type
_entity_poly.pdbx_seq_one_letter_code
_entity_poly.pdbx_strand_id
1 'polypeptide(L)'
;MGVLLNDGQLGGIVRLTTSTAETREEAAPHISYADDDGGANEYATNIQIAELNSFNASLAVMRWKQLFGVYREARGHFYTGYSIGSGEIVHEGAE
;
A
#
# COMPACT_ATOMS: atom_id res chain seq x y z
N MET A 1 2.46 1.70 3.81
CA MET A 1 1.57 1.43 4.95
C MET A 1 1.57 2.65 5.86
N GLY A 2 0.47 2.92 6.57
CA GLY A 2 0.42 3.92 7.63
C GLY A 2 -0.57 3.50 8.70
N VAL A 3 -0.16 3.55 9.96
CA VAL A 3 -0.97 3.17 11.13
C VAL A 3 -1.08 4.39 12.05
N LEU A 4 -2.27 4.60 12.60
CA LEU A 4 -2.61 5.73 13.46
C LEU A 4 -3.27 5.19 14.73
N LEU A 5 -2.97 5.79 15.89
CA LEU A 5 -3.66 5.49 17.15
C LEU A 5 -4.78 6.52 17.34
N ASN A 6 -6.03 6.05 17.43
CA ASN A 6 -7.18 6.88 17.75
C ASN A 6 -8.06 6.17 18.80
N ASP A 7 -8.49 6.88 19.84
CA ASP A 7 -9.31 6.33 20.93
C ASP A 7 -8.77 5.01 21.54
N GLY A 8 -7.43 4.87 21.61
CA GLY A 8 -6.76 3.68 22.14
C GLY A 8 -6.77 2.46 21.20
N GLN A 9 -7.26 2.62 19.97
CA GLN A 9 -7.31 1.58 18.95
C GLN A 9 -6.44 1.96 17.74
N LEU A 10 -5.86 0.95 17.08
CA LEU A 10 -5.04 1.14 15.91
C LEU A 10 -5.91 1.08 14.65
N GLY A 11 -5.85 2.14 13.84
CA GLY A 11 -6.46 2.23 12.52
C GLY A 11 -5.41 2.55 11.47
N GLY A 12 -5.84 2.67 10.21
CA GLY A 12 -4.97 3.04 9.09
C GLY A 12 -5.13 2.15 7.88
N ILE A 13 -4.09 2.12 7.06
CA ILE A 13 -4.13 1.51 5.73
C ILE A 13 -2.83 0.79 5.37
N VAL A 14 -2.96 -0.46 4.95
CA VAL A 14 -1.91 -1.19 4.24
C VAL A 14 -2.01 -0.83 2.76
N ARG A 15 -0.90 -0.37 2.17
CA ARG A 15 -0.87 0.16 0.80
C ARG A 15 0.19 -0.57 -0.01
N LEU A 16 -0.21 -1.03 -1.18
CA LEU A 16 0.66 -1.55 -2.23
C LEU A 16 0.49 -0.68 -3.48
N THR A 17 1.60 -0.15 -3.98
CA THR A 17 1.65 0.59 -5.23
C THR A 17 2.54 -0.16 -6.22
N THR A 18 2.04 -0.37 -7.43
CA THR A 18 2.72 -1.04 -8.53
C THR A 18 3.00 -0.04 -9.63
N SER A 19 4.28 0.29 -9.82
CA SER A 19 4.71 1.15 -10.92
C SER A 19 5.26 0.30 -12.06
N THR A 20 4.66 0.43 -13.23
CA THR A 20 5.10 -0.19 -14.49
C THR A 20 5.45 0.91 -15.50
N ALA A 21 5.98 0.55 -16.67
CA ALA A 21 6.24 1.56 -17.70
C ALA A 21 4.95 2.27 -18.14
N GLU A 22 3.84 1.52 -18.15
CA GLU A 22 2.51 1.90 -18.60
C GLU A 22 1.72 2.67 -17.53
N THR A 23 1.88 2.34 -16.25
CA THR A 23 1.06 2.89 -15.14
C THR A 23 1.82 3.84 -14.21
N ARG A 24 3.01 4.28 -14.59
CA ARG A 24 3.90 5.07 -13.73
C ARG A 24 3.30 6.42 -13.34
N GLU A 25 2.58 7.06 -14.25
CA GLU A 25 1.98 8.37 -14.00
C GLU A 25 0.83 8.27 -12.99
N GLU A 26 0.01 7.23 -13.10
CA GLU A 26 -1.08 6.90 -12.18
C GLU A 26 -0.57 6.38 -10.84
N ALA A 27 0.56 5.65 -10.83
CA ALA A 27 1.18 5.16 -9.61
C ALA A 27 1.87 6.28 -8.81
N ALA A 28 2.42 7.31 -9.46
CA ALA A 28 3.26 8.32 -8.84
C ALA A 28 2.60 9.06 -7.65
N PRO A 29 1.31 9.47 -7.70
CA PRO A 29 0.61 10.07 -6.56
C PRO A 29 0.58 9.19 -5.29
N HIS A 30 0.70 7.86 -5.45
CA HIS A 30 0.66 6.91 -4.34
C HIS A 30 2.06 6.57 -3.79
N ILE A 31 3.12 7.14 -4.35
CA ILE A 31 4.51 6.97 -3.91
C ILE A 31 4.93 8.24 -3.18
N SER A 32 5.26 8.11 -1.89
CA SER A 32 5.77 9.24 -1.11
C SER A 32 7.26 9.42 -1.38
N TYR A 33 7.63 10.61 -1.86
CA TYR A 33 9.02 11.05 -2.08
C TYR A 33 9.50 12.05 -1.02
N ALA A 34 8.75 12.21 0.08
CA ALA A 34 9.13 13.14 1.12
C ALA A 34 10.42 12.64 1.79
N ASP A 35 11.51 13.39 1.60
CA ASP A 35 12.67 13.32 2.48
C ASP A 35 12.27 13.89 3.84
N ASP A 36 12.78 13.30 4.92
CA ASP A 36 12.49 13.58 6.34
C ASP A 36 13.00 14.97 6.82
N ASP A 37 12.90 16.00 5.96
CA ASP A 37 13.43 17.33 6.20
C ASP A 37 12.36 18.28 6.77
N GLY A 38 12.29 18.34 8.11
CA GLY A 38 12.03 19.62 8.79
C GLY A 38 10.73 19.80 9.56
N GLY A 39 9.97 18.74 9.87
CA GLY A 39 8.84 18.78 10.80
C GLY A 39 8.93 17.60 11.75
N ALA A 40 8.60 17.80 13.03
CA ALA A 40 8.67 16.79 14.08
C ALA A 40 8.34 15.39 13.55
N ASN A 41 9.26 14.45 13.76
CA ASN A 41 9.31 13.09 13.25
C ASN A 41 7.99 12.30 13.49
N GLU A 42 6.93 12.59 12.73
CA GLU A 42 5.67 11.84 12.73
C GLU A 42 5.88 10.45 12.12
N TYR A 43 6.97 10.26 11.36
CA TYR A 43 7.45 8.97 10.87
C TYR A 43 8.14 8.12 11.95
N ALA A 44 8.59 8.67 13.09
CA ALA A 44 9.20 7.88 14.17
C ALA A 44 8.17 6.98 14.84
N THR A 45 6.90 7.37 14.76
CA THR A 45 5.77 6.58 15.23
C THR A 45 5.23 5.62 14.20
N ASN A 46 5.84 5.43 13.02
CA ASN A 46 5.30 4.55 11.96
C ASN A 46 5.24 3.09 12.46
N ILE A 47 4.17 2.77 13.20
CA ILE A 47 4.02 1.57 14.04
C ILE A 47 4.12 0.37 13.12
N GLN A 48 5.26 -0.30 13.17
CA GLN A 48 5.49 -1.51 12.41
C GLN A 48 4.87 -2.68 13.16
N ILE A 49 3.78 -3.21 12.62
CA ILE A 49 3.08 -4.36 13.18
C ILE A 49 3.38 -5.57 12.30
N ALA A 50 3.85 -6.66 12.91
CA ALA A 50 4.40 -7.81 12.19
C ALA A 50 3.39 -8.41 11.19
N GLU A 51 2.13 -8.61 11.60
CA GLU A 51 1.08 -9.15 10.76
C GLU A 51 0.71 -8.20 9.61
N LEU A 52 0.69 -6.89 9.83
CA LEU A 52 0.41 -5.91 8.77
C LEU A 52 1.55 -5.85 7.76
N ASN A 53 2.79 -5.95 8.21
CA ASN A 53 3.96 -6.03 7.34
C ASN A 53 3.99 -7.33 6.53
N SER A 54 3.73 -8.46 7.18
CA SER A 54 3.62 -9.76 6.52
C SER A 54 2.50 -9.76 5.49
N PHE A 55 1.36 -9.17 5.83
CA PHE A 55 0.23 -9.03 4.91
C PHE A 55 0.60 -8.14 3.71
N ASN A 56 1.20 -6.97 3.94
CA ASN A 56 1.66 -6.08 2.87
C ASN A 56 2.67 -6.77 1.93
N ALA A 57 3.63 -7.50 2.49
CA ALA A 57 4.60 -8.26 1.72
C ALA A 57 3.93 -9.38 0.90
N SER A 58 2.94 -10.06 1.48
CA SER A 58 2.18 -11.10 0.77
C SER A 58 1.40 -10.52 -0.41
N LEU A 59 0.73 -9.38 -0.23
CA LEU A 59 0.06 -8.65 -1.31
C LEU A 59 1.04 -8.28 -2.43
N ALA A 60 2.22 -7.75 -2.07
CA ALA A 60 3.25 -7.39 -3.04
C ALA A 60 3.73 -8.59 -3.87
N VAL A 61 4.01 -9.73 -3.23
CA VAL A 61 4.42 -10.96 -3.91
C VAL A 61 3.32 -11.49 -4.83
N MET A 62 2.06 -11.46 -4.39
CA MET A 62 0.93 -11.87 -5.22
C MET A 62 0.78 -10.98 -6.45
N ARG A 63 0.88 -9.65 -6.28
CA ARG A 63 0.80 -8.69 -7.37
C ARG A 63 1.93 -8.86 -8.38
N TRP A 64 3.16 -9.04 -7.91
CA TRP A 64 4.30 -9.35 -8.78
C TRP A 64 4.06 -10.63 -9.57
N LYS A 65 3.57 -11.70 -8.93
CA LYS A 65 3.23 -12.95 -9.62
C LYS A 65 2.11 -12.79 -10.66
N GLN A 66 1.15 -11.88 -10.44
CA GLN A 66 0.14 -11.53 -11.44
C GLN A 66 0.76 -10.81 -12.64
N LEU A 67 1.64 -9.81 -12.42
CA LEU A 67 2.33 -9.09 -13.49
C LEU A 67 3.13 -10.03 -14.40
N PHE A 68 3.78 -11.03 -13.82
CA PHE A 68 4.59 -12.01 -14.55
C PHE A 68 3.79 -13.22 -15.04
N GLY A 69 2.46 -13.20 -14.95
CA GLY A 69 1.59 -14.23 -15.50
C GLY A 69 1.59 -15.58 -14.75
N VAL A 70 2.15 -15.64 -13.54
CA VAL A 70 2.06 -16.82 -12.67
C VAL A 70 0.64 -17.02 -12.16
N TYR A 71 -0.06 -15.91 -11.88
CA TYR A 71 -1.48 -15.90 -11.55
C TYR A 71 -2.27 -15.17 -12.63
N ARG A 72 -3.48 -15.62 -12.92
CA ARG A 72 -4.39 -14.93 -13.84
C ARG A 72 -4.73 -13.55 -13.26
N GLU A 73 -4.43 -12.51 -14.01
CA GLU A 73 -4.90 -11.16 -13.73
C GLU A 73 -6.18 -10.92 -14.55
N ALA A 74 -7.28 -10.58 -13.86
CA ALA A 74 -8.54 -10.25 -14.53
C ALA A 74 -8.60 -8.77 -14.93
N ARG A 75 -7.98 -7.90 -14.15
CA ARG A 75 -7.87 -6.46 -14.37
C ARG A 75 -6.54 -5.96 -13.83
N GLY A 76 -5.85 -5.16 -14.64
CA GLY A 76 -4.67 -4.43 -14.21
C GLY A 76 -5.03 -3.45 -13.09
N HIS A 77 -4.15 -3.33 -12.10
CA HIS A 77 -4.27 -2.31 -11.07
C HIS A 77 -2.89 -1.82 -10.64
N PHE A 78 -2.78 -0.52 -10.37
CA PHE A 78 -1.55 0.12 -9.91
C PHE A 78 -1.56 0.39 -8.41
N TYR A 79 -2.73 0.35 -7.77
CA TYR A 79 -2.86 0.58 -6.33
C TYR A 79 -3.76 -0.47 -5.67
N THR A 80 -3.41 -0.84 -4.45
CA THR A 80 -4.24 -1.65 -3.55
C THR A 80 -4.16 -1.07 -2.14
N GLY A 81 -5.33 -0.80 -1.55
CA GLY A 81 -5.48 -0.32 -0.18
C GLY A 81 -6.30 -1.31 0.64
N TYR A 82 -5.77 -1.72 1.79
CA TYR A 82 -6.51 -2.45 2.81
C TYR A 82 -6.74 -1.56 4.03
N SER A 83 -8.00 -1.32 4.35
CA SER A 83 -8.43 -0.54 5.51
C SER A 83 -8.43 -1.42 6.76
N ILE A 84 -7.66 -1.05 7.79
CA ILE A 84 -7.62 -1.78 9.06
C ILE A 84 -8.98 -1.71 9.77
N GLY A 85 -9.65 -0.54 9.69
CA GLY A 85 -10.90 -0.30 10.41
C GLY A 85 -12.10 -1.01 9.78
N SER A 86 -12.22 -1.00 8.45
CA SER A 86 -13.35 -1.65 7.75
C SER A 86 -13.07 -3.08 7.30
N GLY A 87 -11.79 -3.48 7.22
CA GLY A 87 -11.38 -4.77 6.69
C GLY A 87 -11.51 -4.89 5.16
N GLU A 88 -11.81 -3.79 4.47
CA GLU A 88 -12.03 -3.77 3.03
C GLU A 88 -10.72 -3.68 2.25
N ILE A 89 -10.69 -4.31 1.07
CA ILE A 89 -9.62 -4.19 0.08
C ILE A 89 -10.18 -3.46 -1.14
N VAL A 90 -9.52 -2.38 -1.53
CA VAL A 90 -9.84 -1.58 -2.71
C VAL A 90 -8.67 -1.62 -3.68
N HIS A 91 -8.97 -1.74 -4.97
CA HIS A 91 -7.99 -1.67 -6.05
C HIS A 91 -8.31 -0.47 -6.95
N GLU A 92 -7.27 0.24 -7.38
CA GLU A 92 -7.38 1.25 -8.44
C GLU A 92 -6.53 0.81 -9.63
N GLY A 93 -7.13 0.83 -10.81
CA GLY A 93 -6.50 0.45 -12.07
C GLY A 93 -6.74 1.48 -13.16
N ALA A 94 -5.96 1.38 -14.24
CA ALA A 94 -6.20 2.18 -15.44
C ALA A 94 -7.57 1.78 -16.03
N GLU A 95 -8.35 2.78 -16.48
CA GLU A 95 -9.64 2.56 -17.16
C GLU A 95 -9.51 1.65 -18.40
#